data_AF-A0A7R9LFK2-F1
#
_entry.id   AF-A0A7R9LFK2-F1
#
_cell.length_a   1.000
_cell.length_b   1.000
_cell.length_c   1.000
_cell.angle_alpha   90.00
_cell.angle_beta   90.00
_cell.angle_gamma   90.00
#
_symmetry.space_group_name_H-M   'P 1'
#
loop_
_entity.id
_entity.type
_entity.pdbx_description
1 polymer ?
#
loop_
_entity_poly.entity_id
_entity_poly.type
_entity_poly.pdbx_seq_one_letter_code
_entity_poly.pdbx_strand_id
1 'polypeptide(L)'
;MQFKSGPVWHQVFRGLTAQYGPVFTFWFGGVPRIIIADTDMAREAYRKNDFAGRPWSYLGSQLSNDDFKDVLFTDYGHTWEALRRVAHSAVIPIESV
;
A
#
# COMPACT_ATOMS: atom_id res chain seq x y z
N MET A 1 -3.92 -33.56 0.61
CA MET A 1 -3.81 -32.51 1.64
C MET A 1 -4.58 -31.29 1.12
N GLN A 2 -5.78 -31.02 1.64
CA GLN A 2 -6.59 -29.87 1.22
C GLN A 2 -6.22 -28.67 2.09
N PHE A 3 -5.61 -27.64 1.49
CA PHE A 3 -5.43 -26.35 2.17
C PHE A 3 -6.80 -25.67 2.25
N LYS A 4 -7.41 -25.65 3.45
CA LYS A 4 -8.54 -24.75 3.69
C LYS A 4 -8.00 -23.32 3.61
N SER A 5 -8.49 -22.54 2.65
CA SER A 5 -8.15 -21.13 2.51
C SER A 5 -8.53 -20.41 3.82
N GLY A 6 -7.56 -19.78 4.47
CA GLY A 6 -7.83 -18.89 5.59
C GLY A 6 -8.75 -17.74 5.17
N PRO A 7 -9.36 -17.02 6.12
CA PRO A 7 -10.21 -15.88 5.81
C PRO A 7 -9.46 -14.87 4.95
N VAL A 8 -10.11 -14.41 3.88
CA VAL A 8 -9.50 -13.44 2.96
C VAL A 8 -9.42 -12.09 3.66
N TRP A 9 -8.24 -11.47 3.66
CA TRP A 9 -7.97 -10.24 4.44
C TRP A 9 -9.01 -9.12 4.22
N HIS A 10 -9.51 -8.93 3.00
CA HIS A 10 -10.53 -7.91 2.73
C HIS A 10 -11.86 -8.17 3.47
N GLN A 11 -12.22 -9.44 3.71
CA GLN A 11 -13.43 -9.80 4.48
C GLN A 11 -13.23 -9.54 5.97
N VAL A 12 -12.03 -9.85 6.49
CA VAL A 12 -11.64 -9.56 7.87
C VAL A 12 -11.72 -8.06 8.15
N PHE A 13 -11.11 -7.23 7.29
CA PHE A 13 -11.16 -5.78 7.47
C PHE A 13 -12.58 -5.22 7.33
N ARG A 14 -13.42 -5.79 6.45
CA ARG A 14 -14.84 -5.41 6.38
C ARG A 14 -15.58 -5.69 7.69
N GLY A 15 -15.34 -6.85 8.31
CA GLY A 15 -15.92 -7.19 9.62
C GLY A 15 -15.44 -6.25 10.73
N LEU A 16 -14.14 -5.97 10.78
CA LEU A 16 -13.56 -5.03 11.75
C LEU A 16 -14.10 -3.61 11.57
N THR A 17 -14.29 -3.17 10.33
CA THR A 17 -14.88 -1.86 10.02
C THR A 17 -16.32 -1.77 10.57
N ALA A 18 -17.11 -2.84 10.44
CA ALA A 18 -18.46 -2.87 11.01
C ALA A 18 -18.48 -2.82 12.55
N GLN A 19 -17.44 -3.32 13.20
CA GLN A 19 -17.33 -3.36 14.66
C GLN A 19 -16.76 -2.07 15.27
N TYR A 20 -15.69 -1.53 14.67
CA TYR A 20 -14.91 -0.42 15.23
C TYR A 20 -15.12 0.91 14.51
N GLY A 21 -15.81 0.91 13.36
CA GLY A 21 -16.04 2.08 12.54
C GLY A 21 -15.03 2.22 11.38
N PRO A 22 -15.13 3.31 10.61
CA PRO A 22 -14.37 3.52 9.37
C PRO A 22 -12.87 3.78 9.57
N VAL A 23 -12.43 4.12 10.79
CA VAL A 23 -11.02 4.33 11.13
C VAL A 23 -10.71 3.60 12.42
N PHE A 24 -9.74 2.69 12.37
CA PHE A 24 -9.36 1.89 13.54
C PHE A 24 -7.88 1.50 13.50
N THR A 25 -7.34 1.21 14.68
CA THR A 25 -5.98 0.68 14.82
C THR A 25 -5.99 -0.83 14.70
N PHE A 26 -5.15 -1.36 13.82
CA PHE A 26 -4.92 -2.79 13.62
C PHE A 26 -3.45 -3.12 13.90
N TRP A 27 -3.23 -4.11 14.75
CA TRP A 27 -1.88 -4.55 15.11
C TRP A 27 -1.44 -5.67 14.18
N PHE A 28 -0.48 -5.38 13.30
CA PHE A 28 0.13 -6.38 12.45
C PHE A 28 1.43 -6.86 13.08
N GLY A 29 1.35 -7.95 13.83
CA GLY A 29 2.43 -8.35 14.74
C GLY A 29 2.63 -7.28 15.82
N GLY A 30 3.86 -6.82 16.01
CA GLY A 30 4.19 -5.79 17.00
C GLY A 30 4.04 -4.34 16.52
N VAL A 31 3.63 -4.10 15.28
CA VAL A 31 3.56 -2.75 14.70
C VAL A 31 2.11 -2.32 14.54
N PRO A 32 1.68 -1.21 15.18
CA PRO A 32 0.34 -0.68 15.00
C PRO A 32 0.21 -0.02 13.63
N ARG A 33 -0.92 -0.24 12.97
CA ARG A 33 -1.29 0.39 11.70
C ARG A 33 -2.67 1.02 11.83
N ILE A 34 -2.85 2.19 11.24
CA ILE A 34 -4.18 2.80 11.13
C ILE A 34 -4.79 2.31 9.82
N ILE A 35 -5.98 1.74 9.90
CA ILE A 35 -6.78 1.35 8.74
C ILE A 35 -7.81 2.43 8.51
N ILE A 36 -7.85 2.95 7.27
CA ILE A 36 -8.87 3.88 6.79
C ILE A 36 -9.76 3.09 5.83
N ALA A 37 -10.96 2.74 6.28
CA ALA A 37 -11.99 2.01 5.56
C ALA A 37 -13.14 2.93 5.11
N ASP A 38 -12.85 4.20 4.89
CA ASP A 38 -13.75 5.20 4.28
C ASP A 38 -13.12 5.77 3.01
N THR A 39 -13.94 5.92 1.96
CA THR A 39 -13.44 6.30 0.63
C THR A 39 -13.02 7.76 0.56
N ASP A 40 -13.73 8.67 1.23
CA ASP A 40 -13.45 10.10 1.17
C ASP A 40 -12.22 10.44 2.01
N MET A 41 -12.10 9.85 3.20
CA MET A 41 -10.90 9.94 4.03
C MET A 41 -9.68 9.33 3.34
N ALA A 42 -9.82 8.16 2.71
CA ALA A 42 -8.72 7.55 1.95
C ALA A 42 -8.28 8.45 0.79
N ARG A 43 -9.24 9.05 0.07
CA ARG A 43 -8.94 9.99 -1.02
C ARG A 43 -8.18 11.21 -0.50
N GLU A 44 -8.54 11.75 0.65
CA GLU A 44 -7.80 12.87 1.26
C GLU A 44 -6.38 12.46 1.66
N ALA A 45 -6.22 11.28 2.29
CA ALA A 45 -4.91 10.75 2.68
C ALA A 45 -3.99 10.56 1.47
N TYR A 46 -4.51 10.07 0.33
CA TYR A 46 -3.71 9.90 -0.90
C TYR A 46 -3.35 11.19 -1.63
N ARG A 47 -4.02 12.32 -1.34
CA ARG A 47 -3.66 13.63 -1.93
C ARG A 47 -2.43 14.25 -1.30
N LYS A 48 -2.16 13.94 -0.03
CA LYS A 48 -1.02 14.45 0.72
C LYS A 48 0.13 13.46 0.60
N ASN A 49 1.34 13.96 0.33
CA ASN A 49 2.53 13.09 0.28
C ASN A 49 2.96 12.62 1.69
N ASP A 50 2.35 13.14 2.76
CA ASP A 50 2.58 12.76 4.15
C ASP A 50 2.37 11.25 4.40
N PHE A 51 1.51 10.60 3.61
CA PHE A 51 1.21 9.16 3.70
C PHE A 51 1.75 8.35 2.52
N ALA A 52 2.63 8.94 1.70
CA ALA A 52 3.16 8.28 0.50
C ALA A 52 4.20 7.19 0.81
N GLY A 53 4.70 7.13 2.05
CA GLY A 53 5.78 6.21 2.43
C GLY A 53 5.45 4.72 2.31
N ARG A 54 6.50 3.90 2.31
CA ARG A 54 6.42 2.43 2.28
C ARG A 54 7.25 1.87 3.44
N PRO A 55 6.60 1.55 4.58
CA PRO A 55 7.28 0.94 5.71
C PRO A 55 7.94 -0.37 5.29
N TRP A 56 9.12 -0.65 5.86
CA TRP A 56 9.82 -1.91 5.62
C TRP A 56 8.91 -3.11 5.88
N SER A 57 8.94 -4.08 4.98
CA SER A 57 8.27 -5.37 5.15
C SER A 57 9.17 -6.47 4.64
N TYR A 58 9.10 -7.64 5.27
CA TYR A 58 9.85 -8.82 4.84
C TYR A 58 9.50 -9.22 3.40
N LEU A 59 8.22 -9.19 3.04
CA LEU A 59 7.81 -9.46 1.65
C LEU A 59 8.38 -8.42 0.69
N GLY A 60 8.38 -7.15 1.07
CA GLY A 60 9.01 -6.09 0.29
C GLY A 60 10.49 -6.38 0.06
N SER A 61 11.25 -6.78 1.07
CA SER A 61 12.69 -7.08 0.89
C SER A 61 12.97 -8.31 0.04
N GLN A 62 12.09 -9.32 0.06
CA GLN A 62 12.23 -10.52 -0.77
C GLN A 62 11.83 -10.28 -2.23
N LEU A 63 10.90 -9.35 -2.47
CA LEU A 63 10.35 -9.06 -3.80
C LEU A 63 10.99 -7.86 -4.47
N SER A 64 11.59 -6.96 -3.70
CA SER A 64 12.37 -5.85 -4.22
C SER A 64 13.70 -6.38 -4.74
N ASN A 65 14.04 -6.03 -5.99
CA ASN A 65 15.41 -6.20 -6.46
C ASN A 65 16.34 -5.25 -5.69
N ASP A 66 17.58 -5.71 -5.42
CA ASP A 66 18.72 -4.96 -4.86
C ASP A 66 18.38 -3.64 -4.15
N ASP A 67 18.17 -3.71 -2.83
CA ASP A 67 18.00 -2.57 -1.91
C ASP A 67 16.75 -1.70 -2.14
N PHE A 68 15.57 -2.28 -2.39
CA PHE A 68 14.33 -1.50 -2.56
C PHE A 68 14.48 -0.45 -3.67
N LYS A 69 14.85 -0.89 -4.88
CA LYS A 69 14.95 -0.03 -6.07
C LYS A 69 13.87 -0.36 -7.09
N ASP A 70 12.62 -0.34 -6.63
CA ASP A 70 11.44 -0.61 -7.45
C ASP A 70 10.33 0.46 -7.24
N VAL A 71 9.18 0.32 -7.89
CA VAL A 71 8.07 1.31 -7.77
C VAL A 71 7.07 0.94 -6.66
N LEU A 72 7.10 -0.32 -6.18
CA LEU A 72 6.10 -0.89 -5.28
C LEU A 72 6.50 -0.77 -3.80
N PHE A 73 7.75 -1.09 -3.47
CA PHE A 73 8.26 -1.24 -2.10
C PHE A 73 9.27 -0.18 -1.70
N THR A 74 9.84 0.57 -2.65
CA THR A 74 10.72 1.72 -2.35
C THR A 74 9.95 2.81 -1.63
N ASP A 75 10.58 3.38 -0.60
CA ASP A 75 10.00 4.49 0.16
C ASP A 75 9.89 5.77 -0.69
N TYR A 76 8.98 6.66 -0.30
CA TYR A 76 8.77 7.91 -1.02
C TYR A 76 10.03 8.80 -0.95
N GLY A 77 10.54 9.21 -2.11
CA GLY A 77 11.71 10.05 -2.24
C GLY A 77 12.14 10.20 -3.70
N HIS A 78 13.27 10.86 -3.94
CA HIS A 78 13.74 11.18 -5.29
C HIS A 78 13.89 9.95 -6.21
N THR A 79 14.38 8.83 -5.67
CA THR A 79 14.52 7.56 -6.42
C THR A 79 13.15 7.07 -6.90
N TRP A 80 12.16 7.03 -6.02
CA TRP A 80 10.81 6.59 -6.35
C TRP A 80 10.14 7.53 -7.35
N GLU A 81 10.32 8.85 -7.21
CA GLU A 81 9.78 9.85 -8.14
C GLU A 81 10.34 9.67 -9.55
N ALA A 82 11.66 9.43 -9.68
CA ALA A 82 12.30 9.18 -10.96
C ALA A 82 11.80 7.88 -11.61
N LEU A 83 11.76 6.78 -10.84
CA LEU A 83 11.28 5.48 -11.32
C LEU A 83 9.81 5.54 -11.76
N ARG A 84 8.95 6.17 -10.95
CA ARG A 84 7.52 6.31 -11.27
C ARG A 84 7.29 7.13 -12.53
N ARG A 85 8.07 8.20 -12.74
CA ARG A 85 7.96 9.04 -13.96
C ARG A 85 8.22 8.22 -15.21
N VAL A 86 9.31 7.45 -15.22
CA VAL A 86 9.67 6.58 -16.36
C VAL A 86 8.63 5.49 -16.57
N ALA A 87 8.23 4.78 -15.52
CA ALA A 87 7.21 3.74 -15.61
C ALA A 87 5.87 4.28 -16.13
N HIS A 88 5.46 5.45 -15.65
CA HIS A 88 4.21 6.09 -16.09
C HIS A 88 4.27 6.52 -17.56
N SER A 89 5.41 7.06 -18.03
CA SER A 89 5.59 7.40 -19.44
C SER A 89 5.57 6.19 -20.38
N ALA A 90 5.90 5.00 -19.87
CA ALA A 90 5.82 3.77 -20.66
C ALA A 90 4.39 3.21 -20.72
N VAL A 91 3.55 3.49 -19.72
CA VAL A 91 2.17 2.99 -19.63
C VAL A 91 1.18 3.92 -20.34
N ILE A 92 1.41 5.23 -20.28
CA ILE A 92 0.58 6.21 -20.99
C ILE A 92 1.09 6.36 -22.42
N PRO A 93 0.26 6.10 -23.46
CA PRO A 93 0.64 6.34 -24.83
C PRO A 93 1.04 7.81 -25.02
N ILE A 94 2.21 8.03 -25.64
CA ILE A 94 2.78 9.37 -25.90
C ILE A 94 1.80 10.26 -26.70
N GLU A 95 0.85 9.67 -27.42
CA GLU A 95 -0.16 10.37 -28.22
C GLU A 95 -1.32 10.99 -27.40
N SER A 96 -1.36 10.77 -26.08
CA SER A 96 -2.48 11.20 -25.23
C SER A 96 -2.21 12.47 -24.40
N VAL A 97 -1.15 13.22 -24.75
CA VAL A 97 -0.79 14.52 -24.14
C VAL A 97 -0.84 15.63 -25.18
#